data_AF-A0A947NHZ4-F1
#
_entry.id   AF-A0A947NHZ4-F1
#
_cell.length_a   1.000
_cell.length_b   1.000
_cell.length_c   1.000
_cell.angle_alpha   90.00
_cell.angle_beta   90.00
_cell.angle_gamma   90.00
#
_symmetry.space_group_name_H-M   'P 1'
#
loop_
_entity.id
_entity.type
_entity.pdbx_description
1 polymer ?
#
loop_
_entity_poly.entity_id
_entity_poly.type
_entity_poly.pdbx_seq_one_letter_code
_entity_poly.pdbx_strand_id
1 'polypeptide(L)'
;MFCYQCEQTKNGQGCTTYGICGKDPTSAALQDLLIYATKGIAMYAHRARQHGATDPAIDRFVIEALFTTVTNVNFDPERLEGLVRRALEIRDMARALYETAANGAGQAPETLTGPAQWKPAGGLEALLEEQKSLAIDARRQRLGEDVVGLQELLTYGLKGAAAYADHALILGQEDESVWAFFHEALDFLAADPTDVDALVGMCLRCGEVNLRVMELLDAANTGTYGAPEPTAVRIEPIAGKAILVSGHDLKDLEEILKQTEGKGINVYTHGEMLPAHGYPGLKKYAHLVGNYGGAWQDQQREFNAFPGAILMTTNCIQKPAGSYVGRIFTTGLVAWPGVTHVTNGDFAPVIEAALRADGFASAGADKTILVGFGRHAVLGVAETVIDAVKSGAIRHFFLIGGCDGAKPGRNFFTELAQAV
;
A
#
# COMPACT_ATOMS: atom_id res chain seq x y z
N MET A 1 -20.12 3.64 10.54
CA MET A 1 -18.67 3.52 10.32
C MET A 1 -17.95 4.47 11.25
N PHE A 2 -16.70 4.19 11.61
CA PHE A 2 -15.78 5.15 12.19
C PHE A 2 -14.39 4.88 11.61
N CYS A 3 -13.74 5.88 11.00
CA CYS A 3 -12.40 5.71 10.43
C CYS A 3 -11.58 7.00 10.59
N TYR A 4 -10.36 6.90 11.11
CA TYR A 4 -9.45 8.03 11.29
C TYR A 4 -7.99 7.77 10.87
N GLN A 5 -7.76 6.74 10.07
CA GLN A 5 -6.40 6.29 9.72
C GLN A 5 -5.62 7.21 8.77
N CYS A 6 -6.24 8.26 8.21
CA CYS A 6 -5.57 9.18 7.29
C CYS A 6 -5.68 10.64 7.75
N GLU A 7 -4.70 11.44 7.34
CA GLU A 7 -4.57 12.87 7.70
C GLU A 7 -5.81 13.70 7.32
N GLN A 8 -6.51 13.29 6.26
CA GLN A 8 -7.72 13.95 5.76
C GLN A 8 -9.01 13.54 6.49
N THR A 9 -8.92 12.78 7.59
CA THR A 9 -10.11 12.39 8.34
C THR A 9 -10.95 13.61 8.73
N LYS A 10 -12.27 13.47 8.73
CA LYS A 10 -13.20 14.59 8.89
C LYS A 10 -12.88 15.36 10.18
N ASN A 11 -12.63 16.66 10.05
CA ASN A 11 -12.27 17.59 11.13
C ASN A 11 -11.05 17.16 11.97
N GLY A 12 -10.18 16.27 11.46
CA GLY A 12 -9.08 15.70 12.24
C GLY A 12 -9.53 14.79 13.38
N GLN A 13 -10.79 14.31 13.36
CA GLN A 13 -11.36 13.50 14.45
C GLN A 13 -11.78 12.10 13.98
N GLY A 14 -12.49 12.00 12.86
CA GLY A 14 -13.05 10.72 12.41
C GLY A 14 -14.15 10.87 11.37
N CYS A 15 -14.12 10.02 10.34
CA CYS A 15 -15.19 9.87 9.37
C CYS A 15 -16.28 8.94 9.91
N THR A 16 -17.50 9.46 10.13
CA THR A 16 -18.61 8.72 10.76
C THR A 16 -19.76 8.33 9.81
N THR A 17 -19.96 9.10 8.73
CA THR A 17 -21.03 8.86 7.74
C THR A 17 -20.48 8.40 6.39
N TYR A 18 -19.37 8.99 5.96
CA TYR A 18 -18.65 8.66 4.74
C TYR A 18 -17.20 9.11 4.90
N GLY A 19 -16.27 8.39 4.28
CA GLY A 19 -14.87 8.79 4.23
C GLY A 19 -14.67 10.02 3.35
N ILE A 20 -13.80 10.95 3.75
CA ILE A 20 -13.37 12.06 2.86
C ILE A 20 -12.70 11.50 1.59
N CYS A 21 -12.03 10.36 1.70
CA CYS A 21 -11.47 9.61 0.57
C CYS A 21 -12.52 8.95 -0.36
N GLY A 22 -13.80 9.01 -0.03
CA GLY A 22 -14.86 8.34 -0.78
C GLY A 22 -15.19 6.91 -0.30
N LYS A 23 -14.61 6.45 0.82
CA LYS A 23 -14.94 5.16 1.42
C LYS A 23 -16.34 5.17 2.02
N ASP A 24 -17.21 4.31 1.53
CA ASP A 24 -18.57 4.17 2.03
C ASP A 24 -18.63 3.33 3.33
N PRO A 25 -19.75 3.39 4.09
CA PRO A 25 -19.90 2.64 5.33
C PRO A 25 -19.77 1.13 5.20
N THR A 26 -20.22 0.54 4.09
CA THR A 26 -20.16 -0.91 3.85
C THR A 26 -18.70 -1.33 3.65
N SER A 27 -17.97 -0.63 2.76
CA SER A 27 -16.53 -0.89 2.56
C SER A 27 -15.73 -0.67 3.85
N ALA A 28 -16.05 0.37 4.62
CA ALA A 28 -15.39 0.60 5.92
C ALA A 28 -15.63 -0.55 6.91
N ALA A 29 -16.87 -1.02 7.03
CA ALA A 29 -17.21 -2.12 7.92
C ALA A 29 -16.56 -3.44 7.48
N LEU A 30 -16.54 -3.74 6.18
CA LEU A 30 -15.88 -4.94 5.67
C LEU A 30 -14.36 -4.91 5.89
N GLN A 31 -13.71 -3.74 5.81
CA GLN A 31 -12.30 -3.59 6.18
C GLN A 31 -12.06 -3.85 7.67
N ASP A 32 -12.94 -3.39 8.57
CA ASP A 32 -12.83 -3.68 10.01
C ASP A 32 -12.99 -5.17 10.29
N LEU A 33 -13.95 -5.83 9.63
CA LEU A 33 -14.17 -7.28 9.73
C LEU A 33 -12.99 -8.08 9.17
N LEU A 34 -12.38 -7.62 8.07
CA LEU A 34 -11.19 -8.24 7.51
C LEU A 34 -10.02 -8.18 8.50
N ILE A 35 -9.78 -7.04 9.14
CA ILE A 35 -8.76 -6.90 10.19
C ILE A 35 -9.08 -7.81 11.38
N TYR A 36 -10.34 -7.87 11.80
CA TYR A 36 -10.77 -8.76 12.88
C TYR A 36 -10.51 -10.23 12.54
N ALA A 37 -10.89 -10.69 11.35
CA ALA A 37 -10.59 -12.04 10.88
C ALA A 37 -9.08 -12.32 10.82
N THR A 38 -8.30 -11.35 10.34
CA THR A 38 -6.83 -11.43 10.21
C THR A 38 -6.15 -11.57 11.57
N LYS A 39 -6.66 -10.90 12.62
CA LYS A 39 -6.22 -11.16 14.01
C LYS A 39 -6.42 -12.62 14.39
N GLY A 40 -7.56 -13.22 14.04
CA GLY A 40 -7.83 -14.63 14.30
C GLY A 40 -6.86 -15.60 13.60
N ILE A 41 -6.46 -15.28 12.37
CA ILE A 41 -5.39 -15.99 11.64
C ILE A 41 -4.09 -15.92 12.43
N ALA A 42 -3.68 -14.70 12.78
CA ALA A 42 -2.43 -14.40 13.48
C ALA A 42 -2.34 -15.10 14.85
N MET A 43 -3.46 -15.20 15.59
CA MET A 43 -3.48 -15.90 16.88
C MET A 43 -3.02 -17.37 16.75
N TYR A 44 -3.54 -18.11 15.76
CA TYR A 44 -3.12 -19.49 15.50
C TYR A 44 -1.72 -19.54 14.89
N ALA A 45 -1.44 -18.68 13.91
CA ALA A 45 -0.16 -18.69 13.20
C ALA A 45 1.02 -18.34 14.14
N HIS A 46 0.84 -17.42 15.09
CA HIS A 46 1.82 -17.10 16.11
C HIS A 46 2.16 -18.33 16.97
N ARG A 47 1.14 -19.08 17.40
CA ARG A 47 1.33 -20.31 18.19
C ARG A 47 1.91 -21.45 17.37
N ALA A 48 1.52 -21.61 16.10
CA ALA A 48 2.14 -22.56 15.19
C ALA A 48 3.65 -22.33 15.06
N ARG A 49 4.08 -21.06 14.94
CA ARG A 49 5.50 -20.69 14.89
C ARG A 49 6.26 -21.04 16.17
N GLN A 50 5.63 -20.92 17.35
CA GLN A 50 6.24 -21.35 18.62
C GLN A 50 6.50 -22.87 18.64
N HIS A 51 5.80 -23.65 17.82
CA HIS A 51 6.03 -25.08 17.59
C HIS A 51 6.86 -25.38 16.33
N GLY A 52 7.48 -24.37 15.72
CA GLY A 52 8.34 -24.53 14.53
C GLY A 52 7.58 -24.80 13.23
N ALA A 53 6.27 -24.49 13.18
CA ALA A 53 5.43 -24.69 12.00
C ALA A 53 5.01 -23.36 11.37
N THR A 54 5.15 -23.27 10.05
CA THR A 54 4.95 -22.05 9.26
C THR A 54 4.25 -22.41 7.94
N ASP A 55 3.50 -21.49 7.35
CA ASP A 55 2.90 -21.70 6.01
C ASP A 55 2.92 -20.37 5.23
N PRO A 56 3.63 -20.31 4.08
CA PRO A 56 3.75 -19.07 3.30
C PRO A 56 2.42 -18.49 2.82
N ALA A 57 1.38 -19.30 2.62
CA ALA A 57 0.07 -18.82 2.20
C ALA A 57 -0.63 -18.04 3.33
N ILE A 58 -0.41 -18.44 4.58
CA ILE A 58 -0.92 -17.72 5.76
C ILE A 58 -0.20 -16.38 5.87
N ASP A 59 1.14 -16.41 5.78
CA ASP A 59 2.00 -15.24 5.95
C ASP A 59 1.65 -14.16 4.94
N ARG A 60 1.60 -14.57 3.67
CA ARG A 60 1.23 -13.69 2.56
C ARG A 60 -0.17 -13.12 2.73
N PHE A 61 -1.16 -13.92 3.12
CA PHE A 61 -2.53 -13.44 3.25
C PHE A 61 -2.66 -12.38 4.36
N VAL A 62 -1.95 -12.53 5.49
CA VAL A 62 -1.95 -11.52 6.57
C VAL A 62 -1.46 -10.16 6.06
N ILE A 63 -0.40 -10.16 5.26
CA ILE A 63 0.17 -8.96 4.64
C ILE A 63 -0.81 -8.33 3.63
N GLU A 64 -1.32 -9.14 2.70
CA GLU A 64 -2.29 -8.69 1.69
C GLU A 64 -3.58 -8.13 2.33
N ALA A 65 -4.07 -8.75 3.41
CA ALA A 65 -5.25 -8.30 4.13
C ALA A 65 -5.01 -6.94 4.80
N LEU A 66 -3.86 -6.75 5.45
CA LEU A 66 -3.48 -5.46 6.04
C LEU A 66 -3.39 -4.37 4.97
N PHE A 67 -2.65 -4.62 3.89
CA PHE A 67 -2.43 -3.65 2.81
C PHE A 67 -3.74 -3.29 2.10
N THR A 68 -4.64 -4.26 1.86
CA THR A 68 -5.97 -4.00 1.28
C THR A 68 -6.76 -2.91 2.03
N THR A 69 -6.55 -2.78 3.34
CA THR A 69 -7.26 -1.80 4.18
C THR A 69 -6.54 -0.46 4.33
N VAL A 70 -5.40 -0.26 3.66
CA VAL A 70 -4.72 1.04 3.58
C VAL A 70 -5.62 2.03 2.83
N THR A 71 -5.48 3.32 3.18
CA THR A 71 -6.24 4.39 2.55
C THR A 71 -6.02 4.39 1.05
N ASN A 72 -7.12 4.47 0.30
CA ASN A 72 -7.11 4.52 -1.15
C ASN A 72 -6.59 3.24 -1.87
N VAL A 73 -6.67 2.06 -1.24
CA VAL A 73 -6.38 0.76 -1.90
C VAL A 73 -7.65 0.14 -2.47
N ASN A 74 -8.56 -0.33 -1.62
CA ASN A 74 -9.73 -1.10 -2.06
C ASN A 74 -11.04 -0.52 -1.52
N PHE A 75 -11.94 -0.15 -2.44
CA PHE A 75 -13.27 0.41 -2.17
C PHE A 75 -14.40 -0.49 -2.66
N ASP A 76 -14.09 -1.73 -3.07
CA ASP A 76 -15.05 -2.65 -3.68
C ASP A 76 -15.66 -3.58 -2.63
N PRO A 77 -16.95 -3.40 -2.25
CA PRO A 77 -17.58 -4.22 -1.23
C PRO A 77 -17.62 -5.71 -1.57
N GLU A 78 -17.80 -6.07 -2.85
CA GLU A 78 -17.90 -7.47 -3.26
C GLU A 78 -16.53 -8.16 -3.07
N ARG A 79 -15.45 -7.49 -3.47
CA ARG A 79 -14.10 -8.00 -3.25
C ARG A 79 -13.72 -8.05 -1.78
N LEU A 80 -14.09 -7.03 -1.00
CA LEU A 80 -13.85 -7.00 0.44
C LEU A 80 -14.61 -8.12 1.16
N GLU A 81 -15.87 -8.39 0.80
CA GLU A 81 -16.63 -9.53 1.33
C GLU A 81 -15.95 -10.86 0.97
N GLY A 82 -15.49 -11.01 -0.28
CA GLY A 82 -14.72 -12.17 -0.72
C GLY A 82 -13.44 -12.38 0.11
N LEU A 83 -12.72 -11.30 0.43
CA LEU A 83 -11.53 -11.35 1.28
C LEU A 83 -11.86 -11.72 2.73
N VAL A 84 -12.97 -11.22 3.29
CA VAL A 84 -13.42 -11.64 4.63
C VAL A 84 -13.71 -13.14 4.66
N ARG A 85 -14.36 -13.69 3.63
CA ARG A 85 -14.60 -15.13 3.53
C ARG A 85 -13.30 -15.92 3.40
N ARG A 86 -12.39 -15.49 2.54
CA ARG A 86 -11.06 -16.10 2.38
C ARG A 86 -10.24 -16.06 3.67
N ALA A 87 -10.36 -14.99 4.47
CA ALA A 87 -9.70 -14.89 5.77
C ALA A 87 -10.13 -16.02 6.72
N LEU A 88 -11.38 -16.48 6.64
CA LEU A 88 -11.86 -17.58 7.47
C LEU A 88 -11.28 -18.93 7.02
N GLU A 89 -11.15 -19.14 5.70
CA GLU A 89 -10.48 -20.32 5.14
C GLU A 89 -9.02 -20.37 5.58
N ILE A 90 -8.29 -19.25 5.46
CA ILE A 90 -6.90 -19.14 5.91
C ILE A 90 -6.78 -19.29 7.42
N ARG A 91 -7.74 -18.80 8.21
CA ARG A 91 -7.75 -19.01 9.66
C ARG A 91 -7.91 -20.48 10.00
N ASP A 92 -8.80 -21.18 9.32
CA ASP A 92 -9.02 -22.61 9.56
C ASP A 92 -7.78 -23.43 9.13
N MET A 93 -7.06 -23.00 8.08
CA MET A 93 -5.72 -23.52 7.75
C MET A 93 -4.70 -23.26 8.87
N ALA A 94 -4.63 -22.03 9.39
CA ALA A 94 -3.73 -21.66 10.48
C ALA A 94 -4.01 -22.45 11.77
N ARG A 95 -5.30 -22.67 12.06
CA ARG A 95 -5.73 -23.52 13.16
C ARG A 95 -5.25 -24.95 12.99
N ALA A 96 -5.47 -25.56 11.82
CA ALA A 96 -5.04 -26.92 11.54
C ALA A 96 -3.50 -27.07 11.63
N LEU A 97 -2.76 -26.07 11.14
CA LEU A 97 -1.31 -25.99 11.25
C LEU A 97 -0.87 -26.00 12.72
N TYR A 98 -1.46 -25.12 13.55
CA TYR A 98 -1.19 -25.05 14.99
C TYR A 98 -1.52 -26.36 15.70
N GLU A 99 -2.74 -26.88 15.52
CA GLU A 99 -3.20 -28.10 16.19
C GLU A 99 -2.31 -29.29 15.83
N THR A 100 -1.90 -29.41 14.56
CA THR A 100 -0.97 -30.47 14.12
C THR A 100 0.40 -30.32 14.77
N ALA A 101 0.96 -29.11 14.78
CA ALA A 101 2.28 -28.84 15.33
C ALA A 101 2.33 -29.07 16.86
N ALA A 102 1.32 -28.58 17.59
CA ALA A 102 1.20 -28.75 19.03
C ALA A 102 1.06 -30.23 19.41
N ASN A 103 0.18 -30.98 18.73
CA ASN A 103 0.03 -32.41 18.95
C ASN A 103 1.31 -33.19 18.63
N GLY A 104 2.00 -32.83 17.54
CA GLY A 104 3.30 -33.40 17.18
C GLY A 104 4.38 -33.15 18.24
N ALA A 105 4.30 -32.03 18.95
CA ALA A 105 5.15 -31.69 20.09
C ALA A 105 4.68 -32.30 21.43
N GLY A 106 3.62 -33.12 21.42
CA GLY A 106 3.07 -33.74 22.63
C GLY A 106 2.34 -32.75 23.56
N GLN A 107 1.93 -31.59 23.04
CA GLN A 107 1.21 -30.55 23.78
C GLN A 107 -0.24 -30.48 23.31
N ALA A 108 -1.17 -30.41 24.26
CA ALA A 108 -2.58 -30.21 23.92
C ALA A 108 -2.78 -28.80 23.35
N PRO A 109 -3.39 -28.62 22.16
CA PRO A 109 -3.65 -27.30 21.60
C PRO A 109 -4.53 -26.44 22.52
N GLU A 110 -4.19 -25.17 22.64
CA GLU A 110 -4.96 -24.17 23.38
C GLU A 110 -6.33 -23.93 22.70
N THR A 111 -7.39 -23.84 23.50
CA THR A 111 -8.69 -23.35 23.00
C THR A 111 -8.68 -21.81 22.97
N LEU A 112 -8.38 -21.24 21.81
CA LEU A 112 -8.41 -19.78 21.60
C LEU A 112 -9.84 -19.24 21.60
N THR A 113 -10.01 -17.95 21.86
CA THR A 113 -11.32 -17.27 21.88
C THR A 113 -11.31 -16.01 20.99
N GLY A 114 -12.42 -15.26 20.98
CA GLY A 114 -12.50 -13.99 20.24
C GLY A 114 -12.39 -14.20 18.71
N PRO A 115 -11.50 -13.47 18.01
CA PRO A 115 -11.38 -13.57 16.56
C PRO A 115 -11.07 -14.99 16.04
N ALA A 116 -10.32 -15.78 16.82
CA ALA A 116 -9.93 -17.15 16.46
C ALA A 116 -11.13 -18.14 16.38
N GLN A 117 -12.25 -17.82 17.03
CA GLN A 117 -13.49 -18.62 16.98
C GLN A 117 -14.65 -17.90 16.29
N TRP A 118 -14.40 -16.70 15.76
CA TRP A 118 -15.43 -15.87 15.15
C TRP A 118 -16.14 -16.59 14.01
N LYS A 119 -17.47 -16.60 14.01
CA LYS A 119 -18.25 -17.12 12.88
C LYS A 119 -19.07 -15.95 12.34
N PRO A 120 -18.83 -15.50 11.11
CA PRO A 120 -19.56 -14.36 10.56
C PRO A 120 -21.06 -14.65 10.57
N ALA A 121 -21.84 -13.63 10.90
CA ALA A 121 -23.28 -13.70 10.70
C ALA A 121 -23.64 -13.93 9.22
N GLY A 122 -24.79 -14.57 8.96
CA GLY A 122 -25.22 -14.92 7.61
C GLY A 122 -25.69 -13.69 6.81
N GLY A 123 -24.97 -13.37 5.73
CA GLY A 123 -25.33 -12.30 4.79
C GLY A 123 -24.76 -10.94 5.18
N LEU A 124 -24.67 -10.04 4.19
CA LEU A 124 -24.03 -8.74 4.33
C LEU A 124 -24.65 -7.88 5.43
N GLU A 125 -25.99 -7.80 5.50
CA GLU A 125 -26.67 -6.98 6.50
C GLU A 125 -26.33 -7.40 7.94
N ALA A 126 -26.30 -8.70 8.20
CA ALA A 126 -25.97 -9.23 9.52
C ALA A 126 -24.48 -9.01 9.88
N LEU A 127 -23.58 -9.13 8.90
CA LEU A 127 -22.17 -8.78 9.06
C LEU A 127 -21.97 -7.31 9.44
N LEU A 128 -22.69 -6.40 8.77
CA LEU A 128 -22.62 -4.96 9.05
C LEU A 128 -23.16 -4.62 10.44
N GLU A 129 -24.17 -5.33 10.92
CA GLU A 129 -24.65 -5.17 12.30
C GLU A 129 -23.61 -5.64 13.32
N GLU A 130 -23.02 -6.82 13.09
CA GLU A 130 -21.98 -7.40 13.94
C GLU A 130 -20.75 -6.48 14.06
N GLN A 131 -20.33 -5.87 12.95
CA GLN A 131 -19.20 -4.94 12.90
C GLN A 131 -19.33 -3.76 13.87
N LYS A 132 -20.55 -3.29 14.17
CA LYS A 132 -20.75 -2.10 15.05
C LYS A 132 -20.12 -2.28 16.42
N SER A 133 -20.08 -3.51 16.95
CA SER A 133 -19.45 -3.81 18.23
C SER A 133 -17.92 -3.77 18.19
N LEU A 134 -17.34 -3.94 17.00
CA LEU A 134 -15.89 -3.95 16.73
C LEU A 134 -15.37 -2.57 16.32
N ALA A 135 -16.27 -1.65 15.98
CA ALA A 135 -15.95 -0.31 15.52
C ALA A 135 -15.10 0.46 16.55
N ILE A 136 -14.20 1.31 16.04
CA ILE A 136 -13.24 2.07 16.84
C ILE A 136 -13.95 2.96 17.88
N ASP A 137 -15.09 3.57 17.54
CA ASP A 137 -15.87 4.40 18.46
C ASP A 137 -16.47 3.59 19.62
N ALA A 138 -17.00 2.39 19.35
CA ALA A 138 -17.45 1.47 20.38
C ALA A 138 -16.30 1.06 21.32
N ARG A 139 -15.12 0.78 20.76
CA ARG A 139 -13.90 0.49 21.55
C ARG A 139 -13.46 1.70 22.38
N ARG A 140 -13.49 2.91 21.84
CA ARG A 140 -13.13 4.15 22.58
C ARG A 140 -14.02 4.39 23.78
N GLN A 141 -15.32 4.16 23.64
CA GLN A 141 -16.26 4.28 24.76
C GLN A 141 -15.98 3.28 25.88
N ARG A 142 -15.50 2.08 25.53
CA ARG A 142 -15.19 1.00 26.47
C ARG A 142 -13.81 1.12 27.12
N LEU A 143 -12.79 1.51 26.37
CA LEU A 143 -11.37 1.42 26.76
C LEU A 143 -10.68 2.77 26.97
N GLY A 144 -11.31 3.88 26.56
CA GLY A 144 -10.69 5.21 26.57
C GLY A 144 -9.90 5.52 25.30
N GLU A 145 -9.60 6.81 25.10
CA GLU A 145 -8.98 7.31 23.87
C GLU A 145 -7.51 6.94 23.74
N ASP A 146 -6.74 6.96 24.82
CA ASP A 146 -5.29 6.67 24.80
C ASP A 146 -5.02 5.21 24.42
N VAL A 147 -5.72 4.27 25.06
CA VAL A 147 -5.59 2.83 24.80
C VAL A 147 -5.96 2.51 23.35
N VAL A 148 -7.11 2.98 22.88
CA VAL A 148 -7.53 2.71 21.50
C VAL A 148 -6.64 3.45 20.50
N GLY A 149 -6.21 4.67 20.82
CA GLY A 149 -5.26 5.43 20.01
C GLY A 149 -3.97 4.65 19.78
N LEU A 150 -3.41 4.02 20.81
CA LEU A 150 -2.21 3.18 20.68
C LEU A 150 -2.47 1.87 19.94
N GLN A 151 -3.61 1.21 20.18
CA GLN A 151 -4.00 0.00 19.44
C GLN A 151 -4.13 0.29 17.93
N GLU A 152 -4.73 1.43 17.58
CA GLU A 152 -4.89 1.85 16.19
C GLU A 152 -3.57 2.38 15.60
N LEU A 153 -2.72 3.05 16.38
CA LEU A 153 -1.36 3.42 15.97
C LEU A 153 -0.56 2.19 15.54
N LEU A 154 -0.55 1.13 16.35
CA LEU A 154 0.09 -0.14 16.01
C LEU A 154 -0.54 -0.75 14.75
N THR A 155 -1.87 -0.80 14.69
CA THR A 155 -2.59 -1.35 13.53
C THR A 155 -2.22 -0.59 12.24
N TYR A 156 -2.12 0.74 12.28
CA TYR A 156 -1.77 1.55 11.11
C TYR A 156 -0.30 1.45 10.74
N GLY A 157 0.59 1.33 11.73
CA GLY A 157 2.00 1.01 11.50
C GLY A 157 2.17 -0.33 10.78
N LEU A 158 1.46 -1.36 11.24
CA LEU A 158 1.45 -2.68 10.60
C LEU A 158 0.93 -2.62 9.16
N LYS A 159 -0.14 -1.87 8.89
CA LYS A 159 -0.65 -1.69 7.52
C LYS A 159 0.38 -1.05 6.58
N GLY A 160 1.09 -0.03 7.06
CA GLY A 160 2.16 0.61 6.29
C GLY A 160 3.33 -0.33 6.01
N ALA A 161 3.81 -1.03 7.04
CA ALA A 161 4.86 -2.03 6.90
C ALA A 161 4.44 -3.19 5.96
N ALA A 162 3.19 -3.63 6.04
CA ALA A 162 2.65 -4.69 5.18
C ALA A 162 2.71 -4.29 3.69
N ALA A 163 2.42 -3.03 3.35
CA ALA A 163 2.53 -2.55 1.98
C ALA A 163 3.96 -2.70 1.42
N TYR A 164 4.97 -2.35 2.21
CA TYR A 164 6.36 -2.50 1.80
C TYR A 164 6.79 -3.98 1.74
N ALA A 165 6.33 -4.79 2.69
CA ALA A 165 6.64 -6.22 2.72
C ALA A 165 6.03 -6.97 1.53
N ASP A 166 4.82 -6.59 1.10
CA ASP A 166 4.16 -7.14 -0.09
C ASP A 166 5.00 -6.91 -1.36
N HIS A 167 5.47 -5.67 -1.58
CA HIS A 167 6.32 -5.38 -2.74
C HIS A 167 7.69 -6.05 -2.68
N ALA A 168 8.28 -6.21 -1.49
CA ALA A 168 9.51 -6.98 -1.32
C ALA A 168 9.28 -8.45 -1.71
N LEU A 169 8.18 -9.05 -1.24
CA LEU A 169 7.80 -10.42 -1.53
C LEU A 169 7.51 -10.65 -3.02
N ILE A 170 6.85 -9.71 -3.70
CA ILE A 170 6.56 -9.76 -5.14
C ILE A 170 7.86 -9.93 -5.97
N LEU A 171 8.97 -9.40 -5.47
CA LEU A 171 10.32 -9.49 -6.04
C LEU A 171 11.19 -10.57 -5.37
N GLY A 172 10.60 -11.42 -4.52
CA GLY A 172 11.26 -12.58 -3.92
C GLY A 172 12.16 -12.26 -2.72
N GLN A 173 12.01 -11.09 -2.10
CA GLN A 173 12.67 -10.77 -0.83
C GLN A 173 11.69 -10.93 0.33
N GLU A 174 12.04 -11.77 1.29
CA GLU A 174 11.26 -11.98 2.50
C GLU A 174 12.17 -12.29 3.70
N ASP A 175 11.63 -12.17 4.90
CA ASP A 175 12.33 -12.47 6.14
C ASP A 175 11.35 -13.07 7.14
N GLU A 176 11.65 -14.29 7.61
CA GLU A 176 10.80 -15.02 8.56
C GLU A 176 10.58 -14.23 9.87
N SER A 177 11.55 -13.41 10.31
CA SER A 177 11.35 -12.60 11.52
C SER A 177 10.30 -11.51 11.34
N VAL A 178 10.12 -11.02 10.10
CA VAL A 178 9.08 -10.06 9.76
C VAL A 178 7.72 -10.76 9.87
N TRP A 179 7.53 -11.92 9.25
CA TRP A 179 6.29 -12.70 9.33
C TRP A 179 5.92 -13.08 10.76
N ALA A 180 6.91 -13.53 11.54
CA ALA A 180 6.72 -13.82 12.95
C ALA A 180 6.22 -12.60 13.74
N PHE A 181 6.77 -11.42 13.50
CA PHE A 181 6.34 -10.19 14.16
C PHE A 181 4.92 -9.77 13.76
N PHE A 182 4.55 -9.85 12.49
CA PHE A 182 3.17 -9.54 12.07
C PHE A 182 2.15 -10.42 12.80
N HIS A 183 2.44 -11.71 12.95
CA HIS A 183 1.59 -12.63 13.69
C HIS A 183 1.55 -12.30 15.18
N GLU A 184 2.70 -12.03 15.80
CA GLU A 184 2.79 -11.65 17.21
C GLU A 184 2.01 -10.35 17.50
N ALA A 185 2.21 -9.31 16.70
CA ALA A 185 1.58 -8.01 16.93
C ALA A 185 0.06 -8.06 16.75
N LEU A 186 -0.43 -8.84 15.77
CA LEU A 186 -1.87 -9.04 15.57
C LEU A 186 -2.49 -9.95 16.63
N ASP A 187 -1.78 -10.97 17.12
CA ASP A 187 -2.19 -11.77 18.27
C ASP A 187 -2.29 -10.90 19.54
N PHE A 188 -1.27 -10.06 19.78
CA PHE A 188 -1.28 -9.08 20.86
C PHE A 188 -2.50 -8.15 20.76
N LEU A 189 -2.80 -7.62 19.58
CA LEU A 189 -4.00 -6.80 19.34
C LEU A 189 -5.32 -7.57 19.40
N ALA A 190 -5.31 -8.90 19.29
CA ALA A 190 -6.49 -9.76 19.42
C ALA A 190 -6.90 -9.95 20.88
N ALA A 191 -5.93 -9.82 21.81
CA ALA A 191 -6.14 -9.91 23.24
C ALA A 191 -6.75 -8.64 23.87
N ASP A 192 -7.12 -7.63 23.07
CA ASP A 192 -7.66 -6.33 23.53
C ASP A 192 -6.80 -5.69 24.65
N PRO A 193 -5.48 -5.47 24.43
CA PRO A 193 -4.55 -5.04 25.46
C PRO A 193 -4.89 -3.62 25.94
N THR A 194 -4.88 -3.42 27.27
CA THR A 194 -5.20 -2.14 27.90
C THR A 194 -4.01 -1.49 28.61
N ASP A 195 -2.89 -2.21 28.74
CA ASP A 195 -1.66 -1.69 29.32
C ASP A 195 -0.95 -0.76 28.33
N VAL A 196 -0.84 0.52 28.71
CA VAL A 196 -0.26 1.59 27.89
C VAL A 196 1.22 1.35 27.61
N ASP A 197 1.99 0.87 28.59
CA ASP A 197 3.43 0.68 28.42
C ASP A 197 3.72 -0.47 27.44
N ALA A 198 2.96 -1.56 27.55
CA ALA A 198 3.03 -2.68 26.61
C ALA A 198 2.63 -2.24 25.19
N LEU A 199 1.58 -1.44 25.06
CA LEU A 199 1.14 -0.87 23.77
C LEU A 199 2.21 0.01 23.13
N VAL A 200 2.81 0.94 23.89
CA VAL A 200 3.91 1.78 23.42
C VAL A 200 5.11 0.94 23.00
N GLY A 201 5.47 -0.06 23.80
CA GLY A 201 6.54 -1.01 23.48
C GLY A 201 6.31 -1.72 22.15
N MET A 202 5.08 -2.19 21.90
CA MET A 202 4.76 -2.86 20.63
C MET A 202 4.76 -1.88 19.44
N CYS A 203 4.32 -0.64 19.62
CA CYS A 203 4.42 0.41 18.59
C CYS A 203 5.88 0.69 18.20
N LEU A 204 6.79 0.78 19.19
CA LEU A 204 8.22 0.99 18.93
C LEU A 204 8.84 -0.21 18.20
N ARG A 205 8.51 -1.44 18.62
CA ARG A 205 8.93 -2.67 17.91
C ARG A 205 8.42 -2.71 16.48
N CYS A 206 7.19 -2.26 16.22
CA CYS A 206 6.68 -2.12 14.87
C CYS A 206 7.53 -1.17 14.01
N GLY A 207 8.00 -0.06 14.59
CA GLY A 207 8.93 0.85 13.93
C GLY A 207 10.27 0.20 13.61
N GLU A 208 10.84 -0.55 14.55
CA GLU A 208 12.09 -1.30 14.37
C GLU A 208 11.97 -2.35 13.25
N VAL A 209 10.93 -3.19 13.27
CA VAL A 209 10.70 -4.19 12.22
C VAL A 209 10.42 -3.54 10.87
N ASN A 210 9.75 -2.38 10.84
CA ASN A 210 9.55 -1.66 9.59
C ASN A 210 10.88 -1.18 8.95
N LEU A 211 11.92 -0.88 9.73
CA LEU A 211 13.25 -0.61 9.14
C LEU A 211 13.75 -1.83 8.36
N ARG A 212 13.60 -3.03 8.94
CA ARG A 212 13.95 -4.28 8.27
C ARG A 212 13.13 -4.51 7.00
N VAL A 213 11.82 -4.23 7.04
CA VAL A 213 10.96 -4.32 5.85
C VAL A 213 11.41 -3.36 4.76
N MET A 214 11.73 -2.11 5.11
CA MET A 214 12.23 -1.13 4.14
C MET A 214 13.59 -1.53 3.55
N GLU A 215 14.48 -2.15 4.34
CA GLU A 215 15.73 -2.74 3.84
C GLU A 215 15.47 -3.85 2.82
N LEU A 216 14.50 -4.75 3.09
CA LEU A 216 14.12 -5.82 2.16
C LEU A 216 13.59 -5.23 0.85
N LEU A 217 12.73 -4.22 0.92
CA LEU A 217 12.19 -3.56 -0.27
C LEU A 217 13.26 -2.79 -1.07
N ASP A 218 14.17 -2.08 -0.40
CA ASP A 218 15.31 -1.44 -1.06
C ASP A 218 16.19 -2.48 -1.76
N ALA A 219 16.52 -3.58 -1.08
CA ALA A 219 17.30 -4.67 -1.67
C ALA A 219 16.57 -5.33 -2.85
N ALA A 220 15.26 -5.54 -2.75
CA ALA A 220 14.43 -6.11 -3.80
C ALA A 220 14.47 -5.25 -5.08
N ASN A 221 14.18 -3.95 -4.93
CA ASN A 221 14.13 -3.02 -6.05
C ASN A 221 15.52 -2.77 -6.64
N THR A 222 16.52 -2.48 -5.81
CA THR A 222 17.88 -2.19 -6.29
C THR A 222 18.58 -3.42 -6.85
N GLY A 223 18.32 -4.61 -6.29
CA GLY A 223 18.84 -5.88 -6.79
C GLY A 223 18.22 -6.28 -8.13
N THR A 224 16.93 -6.02 -8.33
CA THR A 224 16.22 -6.37 -9.57
C THR A 224 16.45 -5.36 -10.69
N TYR A 225 16.36 -4.06 -10.37
CA TYR A 225 16.34 -2.99 -11.37
C TYR A 225 17.61 -2.11 -11.38
N GLY A 226 18.60 -2.44 -10.54
CA GLY A 226 19.81 -1.63 -10.34
C GLY A 226 19.59 -0.48 -9.36
N ALA A 227 20.68 0.06 -8.81
CA ALA A 227 20.57 1.22 -7.92
C ALA A 227 20.09 2.45 -8.70
N PRO A 228 19.15 3.26 -8.16
CA PRO A 228 18.73 4.50 -8.79
C PRO A 228 19.90 5.46 -9.02
N GLU A 229 19.92 6.09 -10.20
CA GLU A 229 20.92 7.10 -10.57
C GLU A 229 20.26 8.41 -11.01
N PRO A 230 20.93 9.58 -10.80
CA PRO A 230 20.42 10.88 -11.21
C PRO A 230 19.96 10.87 -12.67
N THR A 231 18.67 11.07 -12.89
CA THR A 231 18.03 10.93 -14.21
C THR A 231 17.08 12.10 -14.44
N ALA A 232 17.20 12.73 -15.62
CA ALA A 232 16.24 13.72 -16.08
C ALA A 232 15.01 13.02 -16.66
N VAL A 233 13.83 13.34 -16.12
CA VAL A 233 12.55 12.72 -16.48
C VAL A 233 11.68 13.77 -17.14
N ARG A 234 11.21 13.47 -18.35
CA ARG A 234 10.27 14.34 -19.06
C ARG A 234 8.92 14.38 -18.33
N ILE A 235 8.34 15.57 -18.22
CA ILE A 235 7.05 15.80 -17.53
C ILE A 235 5.91 16.28 -18.44
N GLU A 236 6.18 16.37 -19.74
CA GLU A 236 5.24 16.82 -20.76
C GLU A 236 4.99 15.68 -21.75
N PRO A 237 3.80 15.55 -22.33
CA PRO A 237 3.49 14.43 -23.21
C PRO A 237 4.32 14.47 -24.50
N ILE A 238 4.45 13.30 -25.13
CA ILE A 238 4.83 13.10 -26.53
C ILE A 238 3.64 12.52 -27.31
N ALA A 239 3.57 12.79 -28.60
CA ALA A 239 2.49 12.33 -29.46
C ALA A 239 2.44 10.78 -29.54
N GLY A 240 1.23 10.23 -29.64
CA GLY A 240 0.99 8.79 -29.82
C GLY A 240 0.12 8.15 -28.74
N LYS A 241 -0.09 6.83 -28.89
CA LYS A 241 -0.86 6.02 -27.93
C LYS A 241 -0.17 6.02 -26.57
N ALA A 242 -0.94 5.93 -25.49
CA ALA A 242 -0.40 6.09 -24.16
C ALA A 242 -1.03 5.16 -23.11
N ILE A 243 -0.19 4.68 -22.19
CA ILE A 243 -0.59 4.05 -20.93
C ILE A 243 0.00 4.85 -19.79
N LEU A 244 -0.80 5.12 -18.75
CA LEU A 244 -0.35 5.71 -17.50
C LEU A 244 -0.34 4.63 -16.41
N VAL A 245 0.81 4.41 -15.78
CA VAL A 245 0.95 3.49 -14.64
C VAL A 245 1.13 4.31 -13.37
N SER A 246 0.27 4.06 -12.39
CA SER A 246 0.23 4.74 -11.10
C SER A 246 0.30 3.73 -9.95
N GLY A 247 0.71 4.18 -8.77
CA GLY A 247 0.97 3.33 -7.61
C GLY A 247 2.46 3.17 -7.34
N HIS A 248 2.90 1.99 -6.90
CA HIS A 248 4.30 1.75 -6.49
C HIS A 248 4.91 0.46 -7.06
N ASP A 249 4.13 -0.43 -7.69
CA ASP A 249 4.63 -1.74 -8.08
C ASP A 249 5.50 -1.67 -9.36
N LEU A 250 6.81 -1.82 -9.16
CA LEU A 250 7.79 -1.77 -10.25
C LEU A 250 7.75 -3.01 -11.15
N LYS A 251 7.27 -4.15 -10.65
CA LYS A 251 7.14 -5.38 -11.43
C LYS A 251 6.00 -5.28 -12.42
N ASP A 252 4.85 -4.77 -12.00
CA ASP A 252 3.73 -4.49 -12.89
C ASP A 252 4.12 -3.46 -13.97
N LEU A 253 4.89 -2.42 -13.63
CA LEU A 253 5.44 -1.50 -14.63
C LEU A 253 6.38 -2.22 -15.61
N GLU A 254 7.29 -3.06 -15.12
CA GLU A 254 8.19 -3.82 -16.00
C GLU A 254 7.41 -4.73 -16.96
N GLU A 255 6.37 -5.41 -16.47
CA GLU A 255 5.52 -6.27 -17.28
C GLU A 255 4.71 -5.47 -18.31
N ILE A 256 4.20 -4.29 -17.97
CA ILE A 256 3.62 -3.36 -18.95
C ILE A 256 4.66 -3.00 -20.02
N LEU A 257 5.90 -2.65 -19.62
CA LEU A 257 6.95 -2.25 -20.56
C LEU A 257 7.32 -3.39 -21.52
N LYS A 258 7.50 -4.62 -21.00
CA LYS A 258 7.74 -5.82 -21.81
C LYS A 258 6.59 -6.08 -22.78
N GLN A 259 5.35 -6.02 -22.31
CA GLN A 259 4.18 -6.37 -23.13
C GLN A 259 3.78 -5.28 -24.14
N THR A 260 4.29 -4.07 -23.99
CA THR A 260 4.04 -2.92 -24.89
C THR A 260 5.19 -2.62 -25.86
N GLU A 261 6.34 -3.29 -25.70
CA GLU A 261 7.49 -3.12 -26.57
C GLU A 261 7.12 -3.40 -28.04
N GLY A 262 7.48 -2.47 -28.93
CA GLY A 262 7.17 -2.56 -30.35
C GLY A 262 5.70 -2.29 -30.74
N LYS A 263 4.82 -1.93 -29.80
CA LYS A 263 3.38 -1.66 -30.09
C LYS A 263 3.04 -0.21 -30.39
N GLY A 264 4.03 0.69 -30.39
CA GLY A 264 3.81 2.13 -30.60
C GLY A 264 3.02 2.81 -29.48
N ILE A 265 3.13 2.28 -28.25
CA ILE A 265 2.51 2.83 -27.04
C ILE A 265 3.60 3.46 -26.18
N ASN A 266 3.40 4.72 -25.82
CA ASN A 266 4.22 5.45 -24.86
C ASN A 266 3.73 5.14 -23.44
N VAL A 267 4.62 4.68 -22.58
CA VAL A 267 4.32 4.41 -21.17
C VAL A 267 4.76 5.60 -20.32
N TYR A 268 3.84 6.09 -19.51
CA TYR A 268 4.06 7.15 -18.55
C TYR A 268 3.89 6.63 -17.13
N THR A 269 4.66 7.17 -16.21
CA THR A 269 4.44 7.03 -14.77
C THR A 269 3.54 8.15 -14.24
N HIS A 270 2.89 7.93 -13.09
CA HIS A 270 2.17 8.97 -12.35
C HIS A 270 2.38 8.80 -10.85
N GLY A 271 2.40 9.93 -10.12
CA GLY A 271 2.58 9.96 -8.67
C GLY A 271 3.84 9.21 -8.23
N GLU A 272 3.64 8.21 -7.38
CA GLU A 272 4.70 7.44 -6.73
C GLU A 272 5.45 6.47 -7.67
N MET A 273 5.01 6.34 -8.93
CA MET A 273 5.78 5.62 -9.96
C MET A 273 6.92 6.47 -10.54
N LEU A 274 6.97 7.78 -10.28
CA LEU A 274 8.01 8.69 -10.78
C LEU A 274 9.46 8.19 -10.53
N PRO A 275 9.82 7.63 -9.37
CA PRO A 275 11.16 7.13 -9.11
C PRO A 275 11.61 5.99 -10.03
N ALA A 276 10.69 5.29 -10.71
CA ALA A 276 10.99 4.20 -11.64
C ALA A 276 12.01 4.62 -12.72
N HIS A 277 11.97 5.89 -13.14
CA HIS A 277 12.89 6.44 -14.13
C HIS A 277 14.35 6.51 -13.65
N GLY A 278 14.60 6.46 -12.35
CA GLY A 278 15.95 6.42 -11.80
C GLY A 278 16.61 5.04 -11.95
N TYR A 279 15.83 3.98 -12.14
CA TYR A 279 16.34 2.60 -12.17
C TYR A 279 16.86 2.20 -13.55
N PRO A 280 18.15 1.83 -13.70
CA PRO A 280 18.72 1.41 -14.99
C PRO A 280 17.95 0.27 -15.68
N GLY A 281 17.46 -0.70 -14.91
CA GLY A 281 16.72 -1.86 -15.40
C GLY A 281 15.36 -1.53 -16.01
N LEU A 282 14.77 -0.38 -15.66
CA LEU A 282 13.49 0.09 -16.19
C LEU A 282 13.68 1.16 -17.27
N LYS A 283 14.58 2.13 -17.07
CA LYS A 283 14.78 3.19 -18.07
C LYS A 283 15.45 2.74 -19.37
N LYS A 284 15.92 1.48 -19.44
CA LYS A 284 16.38 0.85 -20.68
C LYS A 284 15.28 0.76 -21.75
N TYR A 285 14.01 0.77 -21.36
CA TYR A 285 12.88 0.72 -22.29
C TYR A 285 12.61 2.12 -22.85
N ALA A 286 12.93 2.33 -24.13
CA ALA A 286 12.86 3.65 -24.77
C ALA A 286 11.44 4.26 -24.81
N HIS A 287 10.40 3.43 -24.70
CA HIS A 287 9.00 3.87 -24.66
C HIS A 287 8.49 4.16 -23.25
N LEU A 288 9.31 4.01 -22.20
CA LEU A 288 9.09 4.64 -20.89
C LEU A 288 9.48 6.11 -20.99
N VAL A 289 8.53 6.97 -21.38
CA VAL A 289 8.87 8.29 -21.97
C VAL A 289 8.85 9.44 -20.98
N GLY A 290 8.25 9.26 -19.80
CA GLY A 290 8.21 10.31 -18.79
C GLY A 290 7.21 10.06 -17.66
N ASN A 291 6.99 11.09 -16.86
CA ASN A 291 5.97 11.13 -15.83
C ASN A 291 4.87 12.12 -16.23
N TYR A 292 3.61 11.75 -16.08
CA TYR A 292 2.49 12.62 -16.38
C TYR A 292 1.77 13.03 -15.10
N GLY A 293 1.50 14.33 -14.96
CA GLY A 293 0.82 14.87 -13.79
C GLY A 293 1.71 15.00 -12.56
N GLY A 294 1.06 15.14 -11.40
CA GLY A 294 1.71 15.39 -10.12
C GLY A 294 1.38 14.31 -9.09
N ALA A 295 1.01 14.78 -7.90
CA ALA A 295 0.64 13.92 -6.79
C ALA A 295 -0.81 13.41 -6.91
N TRP A 296 -1.09 12.29 -6.24
CA TRP A 296 -2.34 11.52 -6.37
C TRP A 296 -3.62 12.31 -6.15
N GLN A 297 -3.59 13.41 -5.38
CA GLN A 297 -4.80 14.19 -5.10
C GLN A 297 -5.38 14.88 -6.34
N ASP A 298 -4.53 15.18 -7.33
CA ASP A 298 -4.91 15.86 -8.57
C ASP A 298 -5.39 14.89 -9.66
N GLN A 299 -5.34 13.58 -9.39
CA GLN A 299 -5.50 12.57 -10.43
C GLN A 299 -6.85 12.63 -11.14
N GLN A 300 -7.94 13.09 -10.53
CA GLN A 300 -9.21 13.21 -11.26
C GLN A 300 -9.11 14.18 -12.43
N ARG A 301 -8.48 15.34 -12.24
CA ARG A 301 -8.22 16.31 -13.30
C ARG A 301 -7.28 15.73 -14.34
N GLU A 302 -6.20 15.11 -13.88
CA GLU A 302 -5.11 14.63 -14.74
C GLU A 302 -5.52 13.41 -15.57
N PHE A 303 -6.18 12.43 -14.96
CA PHE A 303 -6.69 11.23 -15.62
C PHE A 303 -7.84 11.54 -16.59
N ASN A 304 -8.67 12.55 -16.28
CA ASN A 304 -9.64 13.08 -17.22
C ASN A 304 -8.96 13.57 -18.50
N ALA A 305 -7.86 14.31 -18.37
CA ALA A 305 -7.13 14.88 -19.51
C ALA A 305 -6.21 13.87 -20.22
N PHE A 306 -5.80 12.79 -19.55
CA PHE A 306 -4.90 11.78 -20.13
C PHE A 306 -5.64 10.98 -21.23
N PRO A 307 -5.23 11.00 -22.51
CA PRO A 307 -5.99 10.40 -23.61
C PRO A 307 -5.63 8.92 -23.87
N GLY A 308 -5.38 8.15 -22.81
CA GLY A 308 -4.93 6.75 -22.88
C GLY A 308 -5.52 5.86 -21.79
N ALA A 309 -5.01 4.63 -21.68
CA ALA A 309 -5.40 3.72 -20.60
C ALA A 309 -4.62 4.03 -19.30
N ILE A 310 -5.21 3.74 -18.15
CA ILE A 310 -4.62 4.00 -16.83
C ILE A 310 -4.62 2.71 -16.03
N LEU A 311 -3.48 2.33 -15.44
CA LEU A 311 -3.35 1.18 -14.55
C LEU A 311 -2.99 1.67 -13.14
N MET A 312 -3.80 1.28 -12.15
CA MET A 312 -3.52 1.47 -10.73
C MET A 312 -2.96 0.17 -10.14
N THR A 313 -1.67 0.18 -9.78
CA THR A 313 -0.98 -0.97 -9.16
C THR A 313 -1.18 -1.03 -7.65
N THR A 314 -1.28 0.13 -7.00
CA THR A 314 -1.51 0.30 -5.56
C THR A 314 -2.41 1.51 -5.29
N ASN A 315 -2.53 1.92 -4.02
CA ASN A 315 -3.02 3.27 -3.68
C ASN A 315 -2.16 4.35 -4.36
N CYS A 316 -2.68 5.55 -4.63
CA CYS A 316 -3.95 6.10 -4.13
C CYS A 316 -5.03 6.22 -5.21
N ILE A 317 -5.91 5.21 -5.36
CA ILE A 317 -7.10 5.36 -6.21
C ILE A 317 -8.15 6.24 -5.52
N GLN A 318 -8.69 7.20 -6.26
CA GLN A 318 -9.85 8.00 -5.92
C GLN A 318 -11.01 7.57 -6.81
N LYS A 319 -12.22 7.98 -6.46
CA LYS A 319 -13.42 7.73 -7.27
C LYS A 319 -13.19 8.09 -8.74
N PRO A 320 -13.17 7.11 -9.66
CA PRO A 320 -13.03 7.39 -11.07
C PRO A 320 -14.18 8.25 -11.58
N ALA A 321 -13.85 9.25 -12.40
CA ALA A 321 -14.85 10.03 -13.10
C ALA A 321 -15.44 9.23 -14.27
N GLY A 322 -16.71 9.49 -14.61
CA GLY A 322 -17.39 8.79 -15.70
C GLY A 322 -16.68 8.91 -17.06
N SER A 323 -15.93 9.99 -17.27
CA SER A 323 -15.12 10.27 -18.45
C SER A 323 -13.92 9.33 -18.66
N TYR A 324 -13.45 8.64 -17.61
CA TYR A 324 -12.34 7.68 -17.75
C TYR A 324 -12.56 6.33 -17.07
N VAL A 325 -13.70 6.10 -16.40
CA VAL A 325 -13.99 4.82 -15.73
C VAL A 325 -13.87 3.61 -16.67
N GLY A 326 -14.17 3.77 -17.96
CA GLY A 326 -14.05 2.70 -18.98
C GLY A 326 -12.63 2.44 -19.49
N ARG A 327 -11.63 3.21 -19.03
CA ARG A 327 -10.22 3.10 -19.47
C ARG A 327 -9.22 3.17 -18.30
N ILE A 328 -9.71 3.11 -17.07
CA ILE A 328 -8.90 2.87 -15.87
C ILE A 328 -9.05 1.40 -15.46
N PHE A 329 -7.96 0.82 -15.02
CA PHE A 329 -7.84 -0.57 -14.60
C PHE A 329 -7.20 -0.62 -13.22
N THR A 330 -7.59 -1.63 -12.45
CA THR A 330 -6.95 -1.94 -11.16
C THR A 330 -6.28 -3.30 -11.26
N THR A 331 -5.20 -3.49 -10.50
CA THR A 331 -4.55 -4.79 -10.35
C THR A 331 -4.06 -4.97 -8.91
N GLY A 332 -3.53 -6.13 -8.57
CA GLY A 332 -3.11 -6.46 -7.20
C GLY A 332 -4.25 -6.30 -6.19
N LEU A 333 -3.98 -5.55 -5.12
CA LEU A 333 -4.94 -5.33 -4.03
C LEU A 333 -5.87 -4.14 -4.28
N VAL A 334 -5.60 -3.34 -5.31
CA VAL A 334 -6.42 -2.17 -5.65
C VAL A 334 -7.74 -2.62 -6.23
N ALA A 335 -8.83 -1.99 -5.79
CA ALA A 335 -10.11 -2.16 -6.45
C ALA A 335 -11.04 -0.97 -6.23
N TRP A 336 -11.94 -0.79 -7.19
CA TRP A 336 -13.02 0.18 -7.12
C TRP A 336 -14.27 -0.40 -7.81
N PRO A 337 -15.48 -0.22 -7.25
CA PRO A 337 -16.71 -0.75 -7.84
C PRO A 337 -16.89 -0.35 -9.30
N GLY A 338 -17.09 -1.35 -10.17
CA GLY A 338 -17.32 -1.14 -11.60
C GLY A 338 -16.07 -0.77 -12.42
N VAL A 339 -14.89 -0.76 -11.81
CA VAL A 339 -13.61 -0.65 -12.54
C VAL A 339 -13.13 -2.05 -12.91
N THR A 340 -12.63 -2.20 -14.14
CA THR A 340 -12.09 -3.49 -14.58
C THR A 340 -10.84 -3.84 -13.78
N HIS A 341 -10.85 -5.02 -13.15
CA HIS A 341 -9.71 -5.55 -12.43
C HIS A 341 -8.96 -6.56 -13.30
N VAL A 342 -7.67 -6.32 -13.53
CA VAL A 342 -6.81 -7.17 -14.36
C VAL A 342 -5.87 -8.00 -13.48
N THR A 343 -5.56 -9.20 -13.95
CA THR A 343 -4.65 -10.10 -13.24
C THR A 343 -3.22 -9.60 -13.41
N ASN A 344 -2.43 -9.54 -12.32
CA ASN A 344 -1.02 -9.16 -12.40
C ASN A 344 -0.28 -9.99 -13.47
N GLY A 345 0.48 -9.32 -14.33
CA GLY A 345 1.19 -9.96 -15.44
C GLY A 345 0.34 -10.26 -16.68
N ASP A 346 -0.99 -10.12 -16.63
CA ASP A 346 -1.86 -10.17 -17.82
C ASP A 346 -2.51 -8.80 -18.06
N PHE A 347 -1.77 -7.95 -18.79
CA PHE A 347 -2.19 -6.59 -19.07
C PHE A 347 -2.78 -6.40 -20.46
N ALA A 348 -3.18 -7.48 -21.14
CA ALA A 348 -3.83 -7.39 -22.44
C ALA A 348 -5.02 -6.41 -22.47
N PRO A 349 -5.94 -6.38 -21.48
CA PRO A 349 -7.05 -5.43 -21.47
C PRO A 349 -6.60 -3.95 -21.42
N VAL A 350 -5.53 -3.66 -20.68
CA VAL A 350 -4.96 -2.31 -20.57
C VAL A 350 -4.36 -1.87 -21.90
N ILE A 351 -3.58 -2.77 -22.52
CA ILE A 351 -2.89 -2.52 -23.79
C ILE A 351 -3.90 -2.32 -24.92
N GLU A 352 -4.93 -3.15 -24.99
CA GLU A 352 -6.00 -3.00 -25.98
C GLU A 352 -6.76 -1.69 -25.82
N ALA A 353 -7.05 -1.27 -24.58
CA ALA A 353 -7.69 0.02 -24.32
C ALA A 353 -6.81 1.19 -24.80
N ALA A 354 -5.49 1.12 -24.59
CA ALA A 354 -4.55 2.13 -25.07
C ALA A 354 -4.46 2.17 -26.61
N LEU A 355 -4.50 1.03 -27.28
CA LEU A 355 -4.51 0.96 -28.75
C LEU A 355 -5.79 1.55 -29.36
N ARG A 356 -6.94 1.36 -28.69
CA ARG A 356 -8.23 1.92 -29.09
C ARG A 356 -8.38 3.41 -28.78
N ALA A 357 -7.70 3.92 -27.75
CA ALA A 357 -7.75 5.32 -27.36
C ALA A 357 -7.09 6.23 -28.40
N ASP A 358 -7.43 7.52 -28.44
CA ASP A 358 -6.86 8.47 -29.40
C ASP A 358 -5.34 8.64 -29.22
N GLY A 359 -4.89 8.73 -27.96
CA GLY A 359 -3.52 9.10 -27.60
C GLY A 359 -3.31 10.62 -27.60
N PHE A 360 -2.08 11.06 -27.34
CA PHE A 360 -1.74 12.48 -27.42
C PHE A 360 -1.59 12.92 -28.89
N ALA A 361 -2.26 14.00 -29.25
CA ALA A 361 -2.23 14.54 -30.62
C ALA A 361 -0.90 15.21 -30.97
N SER A 362 -0.20 15.77 -29.97
CA SER A 362 1.06 16.48 -30.15
C SER A 362 1.96 16.31 -28.92
N ALA A 363 3.25 16.58 -29.11
CA ALA A 363 4.18 16.69 -27.99
C ALA A 363 4.06 18.06 -27.30
N GLY A 364 4.19 18.07 -25.98
CA GLY A 364 4.39 19.28 -25.18
C GLY A 364 5.83 19.78 -25.20
N ALA A 365 6.11 20.82 -24.41
CA ALA A 365 7.46 21.37 -24.27
C ALA A 365 8.46 20.34 -23.74
N ASP A 366 9.76 20.51 -24.03
CA ASP A 366 10.79 19.64 -23.47
C ASP A 366 11.19 20.06 -22.06
N LYS A 367 10.30 19.76 -21.10
CA LYS A 367 10.53 20.02 -19.67
C LYS A 367 10.87 18.74 -18.95
N THR A 368 11.84 18.83 -18.05
CA THR A 368 12.30 17.72 -17.24
C THR A 368 12.42 18.08 -15.76
N ILE A 369 12.32 17.06 -14.91
CA ILE A 369 12.67 17.10 -13.48
C ILE A 369 13.74 16.05 -13.19
N LEU A 370 14.52 16.21 -12.12
CA LEU A 370 15.54 15.24 -11.72
C LEU A 370 15.01 14.27 -10.67
N VAL A 371 15.31 12.98 -10.85
CA VAL A 371 15.05 11.90 -9.89
C VAL A 371 16.31 11.06 -9.69
N GLY A 372 16.25 10.04 -8.81
CA GLY A 372 17.29 9.01 -8.74
C GLY A 372 18.44 9.28 -7.78
N PHE A 373 18.27 10.22 -6.84
CA PHE A 373 19.22 10.46 -5.75
C PHE A 373 19.02 9.48 -4.58
N GLY A 374 19.05 8.17 -4.88
CA GLY A 374 18.99 7.12 -3.86
C GLY A 374 20.30 7.00 -3.05
N ARG A 375 20.35 6.10 -2.06
CA ARG A 375 21.50 5.96 -1.15
C ARG A 375 22.83 5.75 -1.88
N HIS A 376 22.85 4.98 -2.96
CA HIS A 376 24.07 4.72 -3.76
C HIS A 376 24.57 5.98 -4.47
N ALA A 377 23.67 6.77 -5.05
CA ALA A 377 24.01 8.03 -5.72
C ALA A 377 24.58 9.04 -4.72
N VAL A 378 23.95 9.20 -3.54
CA VAL A 378 24.40 10.13 -2.50
C VAL A 378 25.73 9.68 -1.89
N LEU A 379 25.86 8.40 -1.53
CA LEU A 379 27.10 7.86 -0.98
C LEU A 379 28.26 7.89 -1.98
N GLY A 380 27.97 7.75 -3.28
CA GLY A 380 28.95 7.87 -4.36
C GLY A 380 29.62 9.25 -4.45
N VAL A 381 29.02 10.28 -3.85
CA VAL A 381 29.58 11.65 -3.78
C VAL A 381 29.77 12.13 -2.33
N ALA A 382 29.88 11.21 -1.37
CA ALA A 382 29.91 11.54 0.06
C ALA A 382 31.02 12.54 0.42
N GLU A 383 32.24 12.40 -0.11
CA GLU A 383 33.35 13.33 0.16
C GLU A 383 33.01 14.76 -0.30
N THR A 384 32.46 14.91 -1.49
CA THR A 384 32.01 16.21 -2.02
C THR A 384 30.94 16.84 -1.13
N VAL A 385 29.97 16.05 -0.65
CA VAL A 385 28.92 16.54 0.26
C VAL A 385 29.53 16.94 1.61
N ILE A 386 30.45 16.14 2.16
CA ILE A 386 31.14 16.41 3.43
C ILE A 386 31.97 17.70 3.32
N ASP A 387 32.70 17.89 2.22
CA ASP A 387 33.52 19.09 2.01
C ASP A 387 32.66 20.34 1.81
N ALA A 388 31.50 20.21 1.15
CA ALA A 388 30.53 21.29 1.04
C ALA A 388 29.95 21.68 2.40
N VAL A 389 29.72 20.72 3.30
CA VAL A 389 29.31 20.99 4.69
C VAL A 389 30.44 21.66 5.47
N LYS A 390 31.68 21.13 5.42
CA LYS A 390 32.84 21.68 6.14
C LYS A 390 33.20 23.09 5.71
N SER A 391 33.06 23.40 4.42
CA SER A 391 33.32 24.74 3.87
C SER A 391 32.16 25.72 4.13
N GLY A 392 31.01 25.25 4.60
CA GLY A 392 29.81 26.06 4.81
C GLY A 392 29.02 26.36 3.53
N ALA A 393 29.38 25.75 2.39
CA ALA A 393 28.60 25.83 1.15
C ALA A 393 27.22 25.17 1.30
N ILE A 394 27.13 24.10 2.09
CA ILE A 394 25.89 23.54 2.61
C ILE A 394 25.82 23.81 4.11
N ARG A 395 24.79 24.56 4.55
CA ARG A 395 24.59 24.88 5.97
C ARG A 395 23.59 23.96 6.66
N HIS A 396 22.56 23.55 5.95
CA HIS A 396 21.46 22.74 6.48
C HIS A 396 20.96 21.77 5.42
N PHE A 397 20.42 20.64 5.88
CA PHE A 397 19.59 19.74 5.08
C PHE A 397 18.17 19.79 5.66
N PHE A 398 17.19 20.07 4.82
CA PHE A 398 15.76 20.02 5.18
C PHE A 398 15.14 18.78 4.55
N LEU A 399 14.63 17.86 5.37
CA LEU A 399 13.88 16.71 4.89
C LEU A 399 12.42 17.09 4.65
N ILE A 400 12.07 17.38 3.40
CA ILE A 400 10.70 17.64 2.94
C ILE A 400 10.19 16.41 2.18
N GLY A 401 10.09 15.28 2.88
CA GLY A 401 9.58 14.02 2.36
C GLY A 401 8.26 13.61 3.03
N GLY A 402 7.59 12.60 2.48
CA GLY A 402 6.33 12.05 2.99
C GLY A 402 5.23 12.04 1.94
N CYS A 403 3.99 11.93 2.38
CA CYS A 403 2.83 11.84 1.49
C CYS A 403 2.09 13.18 1.33
N ASP A 404 1.79 13.55 0.09
CA ASP A 404 0.98 14.73 -0.19
C ASP A 404 -0.54 14.47 0.01
N GLY A 405 -1.36 15.52 -0.07
CA GLY A 405 -2.81 15.42 0.05
C GLY A 405 -3.56 16.70 -0.31
N ALA A 406 -4.89 16.62 -0.34
CA ALA A 406 -5.77 17.72 -0.75
C ALA A 406 -6.13 18.73 0.37
N LYS A 407 -5.53 18.63 1.56
CA LYS A 407 -5.91 19.50 2.68
C LYS A 407 -5.42 20.94 2.46
N PRO A 408 -6.30 21.96 2.59
CA PRO A 408 -5.88 23.36 2.57
C PRO A 408 -4.78 23.63 3.62
N GLY A 409 -3.76 24.40 3.25
CA GLY A 409 -2.59 24.71 4.10
C GLY A 409 -1.31 23.95 3.73
N ARG A 410 -1.36 22.96 2.83
CA ARG A 410 -0.17 22.26 2.34
C ARG A 410 0.76 23.11 1.47
N ASN A 411 0.33 24.31 1.04
CA ASN A 411 1.21 25.32 0.45
C ASN A 411 2.38 25.70 1.37
N PHE A 412 2.27 25.45 2.68
CA PHE A 412 3.38 25.52 3.62
C PHE A 412 4.66 24.83 3.11
N PHE A 413 4.56 23.61 2.55
CA PHE A 413 5.74 22.87 2.09
C PHE A 413 6.35 23.48 0.83
N THR A 414 5.52 24.00 -0.08
CA THR A 414 5.97 24.76 -1.25
C THR A 414 6.67 26.05 -0.83
N GLU A 415 6.07 26.80 0.08
CA GLU A 415 6.62 28.06 0.60
C GLU A 415 7.94 27.80 1.36
N LEU A 416 8.02 26.74 2.16
CA LEU A 416 9.24 26.33 2.83
C LEU A 416 10.35 26.01 1.81
N ALA A 417 10.06 25.17 0.80
CA ALA A 417 11.04 24.79 -0.21
C ALA A 417 11.54 25.97 -1.06
N GLN A 418 10.70 26.99 -1.27
CA GLN A 418 11.07 28.22 -1.98
C GLN A 418 11.87 29.21 -1.13
N ALA A 419 11.73 29.14 0.20
CA ALA A 419 12.35 30.08 1.13
C ALA A 419 13.75 29.66 1.60
N VAL A 420 14.12 28.38 1.48
CA VAL A 420 15.39 27.80 2.01
C VAL A 420 16.53 27.76 1.01
#